data_AF-A0AAD7JR68-F1
#
_entry.id   AF-A0AAD7JR68-F1
#
_cell.length_a   1.000
_cell.length_b   1.000
_cell.length_c   1.000
_cell.angle_alpha   90.00
_cell.angle_beta   90.00
_cell.angle_gamma   90.00
#
_symmetry.space_group_name_H-M   'P 1'
#
loop_
_entity.id
_entity.type
_entity.pdbx_description
1 polymer ?
#
loop_
_entity_poly.entity_id
_entity_poly.type
_entity_poly.pdbx_seq_one_letter_code
_entity_poly.pdbx_strand_id
1 'polypeptide(L)'
;MKQKQAETQKLRKEGTGRWLLDGEKFIEWQDNAGSLWIVGPSGAGKSVLSSAVINNQLFDDRRLFKDQADAPPAPAVTFFYFDFWSQQGESVENVLRRMVLQLSAQSPYLYRALDKLYTLSNGHTLPTYSDLLQVFAQLFQELGRTYIVLDALDECNKSDLEKLLALVLMLWTWTRTPVHLLMTSQLCCIFAESFADVPSVTLELNAVQDDIVFFITNGLQTKFSLGIWWPKADLITTRVAQKSKGMFHLAACLLIKLSHCNWEDELDKTLGNLLDDLFGIYNRFL
;
A
#
# COMPACT_ATOMS: atom_id res chain seq x y z
N MET A 1 -8.06 -0.82 9.94
CA MET A 1 -7.86 -1.24 8.53
C MET A 1 -8.64 -0.39 7.55
N LYS A 2 -9.98 -0.39 7.55
CA LYS A 2 -10.78 0.46 6.63
C LYS A 2 -10.50 1.96 6.78
N GLN A 3 -10.25 2.43 8.00
CA GLN A 3 -9.85 3.82 8.25
C GLN A 3 -8.50 4.17 7.60
N LYS A 4 -7.43 3.39 7.86
CA LYS A 4 -6.12 3.58 7.22
C LYS A 4 -6.22 3.53 5.69
N GLN A 5 -7.00 2.60 5.12
CA GLN A 5 -7.30 2.57 3.69
C GLN A 5 -7.91 3.89 3.18
N ALA A 6 -8.93 4.42 3.88
CA ALA A 6 -9.60 5.67 3.49
C ALA A 6 -8.70 6.91 3.65
N GLU A 7 -7.84 6.92 4.67
CA GLU A 7 -6.85 7.98 4.88
C GLU A 7 -5.77 7.97 3.79
N THR A 8 -5.21 6.80 3.48
CA THR A 8 -4.22 6.63 2.42
C THR A 8 -4.80 6.94 1.04
N GLN A 9 -6.06 6.57 0.78
CA GLN A 9 -6.75 6.91 -0.47
C GLN A 9 -6.86 8.43 -0.67
N LYS A 10 -7.12 9.20 0.38
CA LYS A 10 -7.21 10.68 0.31
C LYS A 10 -5.87 11.32 -0.06
N LEU A 11 -4.75 10.64 0.18
CA LEU A 11 -3.43 11.12 -0.21
C LEU A 11 -3.19 10.96 -1.71
N ARG A 12 -3.86 10.00 -2.36
CA ARG A 12 -3.74 9.78 -3.80
C ARG A 12 -4.31 10.98 -4.56
N LYS A 13 -3.60 11.38 -5.61
CA LYS A 13 -4.12 12.31 -6.61
C LYS A 13 -4.60 11.54 -7.81
N GLU A 14 -5.75 11.93 -8.35
CA GLU A 14 -6.28 11.29 -9.54
C GLU A 14 -5.27 11.42 -10.69
N GLY A 15 -5.05 10.34 -11.42
CA GLY A 15 -4.02 10.27 -12.47
C GLY A 15 -2.66 9.76 -12.02
N THR A 16 -2.32 9.73 -10.72
CA THR A 16 -1.02 9.22 -10.25
C THR A 16 -0.98 7.70 -10.09
N GLY A 17 0.21 7.13 -10.22
CA GLY A 17 0.47 5.70 -10.11
C GLY A 17 0.11 4.90 -11.36
N ARG A 18 -0.22 5.57 -12.47
CA ARG A 18 -0.57 4.89 -13.74
C ARG A 18 0.57 4.10 -14.33
N TRP A 19 1.80 4.57 -14.19
CA TRP A 19 3.00 3.84 -14.63
C TRP A 19 3.10 2.42 -14.02
N LEU A 20 2.54 2.22 -12.81
CA LEU A 20 2.43 0.90 -12.19
C LEU A 20 1.20 0.17 -12.71
N LEU A 21 0.01 0.79 -12.62
CA LEU A 21 -1.27 0.14 -12.89
C LEU A 21 -1.45 -0.26 -14.37
N ASP A 22 -0.84 0.50 -15.27
CA ASP A 22 -0.84 0.26 -16.72
C ASP A 22 0.44 -0.49 -17.16
N GLY A 23 1.31 -0.84 -16.19
CA GLY A 23 2.58 -1.52 -16.44
C GLY A 23 2.41 -3.02 -16.68
N GLU A 24 3.25 -3.57 -17.56
CA GLU A 24 3.19 -4.98 -18.00
C GLU A 24 3.16 -5.98 -16.83
N LYS A 25 4.06 -5.85 -15.86
CA LYS A 25 4.11 -6.75 -14.68
C LYS A 25 2.85 -6.70 -13.82
N PHE A 26 2.21 -5.53 -13.75
CA PHE A 26 0.99 -5.37 -12.97
C PHE A 26 -0.19 -6.01 -13.70
N ILE A 27 -0.33 -5.76 -15.00
CA ILE A 27 -1.36 -6.37 -15.85
C ILE A 27 -1.19 -7.89 -15.86
N GLU A 28 0.04 -8.39 -16.03
CA GLU A 28 0.33 -9.82 -15.97
C GLU A 28 -0.09 -10.45 -14.63
N TRP A 29 0.18 -9.77 -13.51
CA TRP A 29 -0.28 -10.19 -12.19
C TRP A 29 -1.79 -10.11 -12.01
N GLN A 30 -2.48 -9.16 -12.67
CA GLN A 30 -3.93 -9.06 -12.59
C GLN A 30 -4.61 -10.20 -13.37
N ASP A 31 -4.05 -10.57 -14.53
CA ASP A 31 -4.57 -11.61 -15.41
C ASP A 31 -4.22 -13.02 -14.91
N ASN A 32 -3.00 -13.20 -14.39
CA ASN A 32 -2.48 -14.48 -13.93
C ASN A 32 -2.36 -14.50 -12.40
N ALA A 33 -2.94 -15.51 -11.77
CA ALA A 33 -2.77 -15.72 -10.34
C ALA A 33 -1.28 -15.89 -9.99
N GLY A 34 -0.85 -15.30 -8.88
CA GLY A 34 0.55 -15.24 -8.50
C GLY A 34 0.83 -14.09 -7.54
N SER A 35 2.12 -13.77 -7.42
CA SER A 35 2.62 -12.76 -6.49
C SER A 35 3.30 -11.61 -7.23
N LEU A 36 3.08 -10.38 -6.79
CA LEU A 36 3.79 -9.18 -7.26
C LEU A 36 4.37 -8.43 -6.06
N TRP A 37 5.67 -8.16 -6.09
CA TRP A 37 6.38 -7.45 -5.04
C TRP A 37 6.75 -6.04 -5.47
N ILE A 38 6.21 -5.04 -4.79
CA ILE A 38 6.51 -3.63 -5.02
C ILE A 38 7.57 -3.17 -4.02
N VAL A 39 8.74 -2.79 -4.56
CA VAL A 39 9.91 -2.42 -3.78
C VAL A 39 10.16 -0.93 -3.88
N GLY A 40 10.46 -0.26 -2.78
CA GLY A 40 10.83 1.15 -2.85
C GLY A 40 11.21 1.74 -1.50
N PRO A 41 11.89 2.89 -1.47
CA PRO A 41 12.28 3.53 -0.22
C PRO A 41 11.07 4.02 0.58
N SER A 42 11.27 4.33 1.87
CA SER A 42 10.25 5.02 2.66
C SER A 42 9.87 6.35 2.02
N GLY A 43 8.58 6.70 2.05
CA GLY A 43 8.07 7.93 1.44
C GLY A 43 7.93 7.91 -0.09
N ALA A 44 8.27 6.81 -0.78
CA ALA A 44 8.12 6.68 -2.24
C ALA A 44 6.66 6.52 -2.73
N GLY A 45 5.69 6.41 -1.80
CA GLY A 45 4.27 6.29 -2.15
C GLY A 45 3.73 4.87 -2.29
N LYS A 46 4.47 3.83 -1.86
CA LYS A 46 4.03 2.41 -1.88
C LYS A 46 2.61 2.21 -1.32
N SER A 47 2.32 2.72 -0.12
CA SER A 47 0.99 2.60 0.49
C SER A 47 -0.11 3.29 -0.32
N VAL A 48 0.21 4.41 -0.98
CA VAL A 48 -0.73 5.11 -1.88
C VAL A 48 -1.02 4.25 -3.11
N LEU A 49 -0.01 3.54 -3.65
CA LEU A 49 -0.19 2.56 -4.72
C LEU A 49 -0.99 1.34 -4.27
N SER A 50 -0.73 0.79 -3.07
CA SER A 50 -1.54 -0.28 -2.48
C SER A 50 -3.02 0.13 -2.38
N SER A 51 -3.27 1.36 -1.91
CA SER A 51 -4.63 1.91 -1.83
C SER A 51 -5.27 2.10 -3.21
N ALA A 52 -4.48 2.50 -4.22
CA ALA A 52 -4.90 2.63 -5.60
C ALA A 52 -5.39 1.30 -6.19
N VAL A 53 -4.59 0.24 -6.02
CA VAL A 53 -4.93 -1.12 -6.47
C VAL A 53 -6.23 -1.58 -5.82
N ILE A 54 -6.33 -1.44 -4.50
CA ILE A 54 -7.53 -1.85 -3.74
C ILE A 54 -8.79 -1.14 -4.25
N ASN A 55 -8.74 0.18 -4.45
CA ASN A 55 -9.94 0.95 -4.78
C ASN A 55 -10.34 0.92 -6.26
N ASN A 56 -9.40 1.11 -7.18
CA ASN A 56 -9.73 1.34 -8.59
C ASN A 56 -9.91 0.06 -9.41
N GLN A 57 -9.30 -1.04 -9.00
CA GLN A 57 -9.33 -2.27 -9.78
C GLN A 57 -10.05 -3.35 -9.00
N LEU A 58 -9.68 -3.59 -7.74
CA LEU A 58 -10.26 -4.71 -7.01
C LEU A 58 -11.73 -4.49 -6.61
N PHE A 59 -12.09 -3.26 -6.22
CA PHE A 59 -13.48 -2.94 -5.87
C PHE A 59 -14.34 -2.59 -7.09
N ASP A 60 -13.77 -2.02 -8.15
CA ASP A 60 -14.51 -1.73 -9.38
C ASP A 60 -14.74 -3.01 -10.22
N ASP A 61 -13.75 -3.92 -10.32
CA ASP A 61 -13.95 -5.26 -10.90
C ASP A 61 -15.09 -5.98 -10.17
N ARG A 62 -15.10 -5.94 -8.83
CA ARG A 62 -16.19 -6.49 -8.00
C ARG A 62 -17.58 -5.94 -8.36
N ARG A 63 -17.69 -4.66 -8.73
CA ARG A 63 -18.97 -4.04 -9.11
C ARG A 63 -19.42 -4.55 -10.47
N LEU A 64 -18.51 -4.62 -11.44
CA LEU A 64 -18.79 -5.13 -12.78
C LEU A 64 -19.27 -6.59 -12.78
N PHE A 65 -18.73 -7.43 -11.88
CA PHE A 65 -19.17 -8.82 -11.73
C PHE A 65 -20.53 -9.00 -11.05
N LYS A 66 -21.04 -8.01 -10.30
CA LYS A 66 -22.31 -8.14 -9.56
C LYS A 66 -23.56 -7.92 -10.42
N ASP A 67 -23.44 -7.19 -11.53
CA ASP A 67 -24.58 -6.78 -12.34
C ASP A 67 -24.92 -7.77 -13.48
N GLN A 68 -24.22 -8.90 -13.56
CA GLN A 68 -24.45 -9.94 -14.56
C GLN A 68 -24.98 -11.22 -13.91
N ALA A 69 -26.16 -11.67 -14.32
CA ALA A 69 -26.85 -12.83 -13.74
C ALA A 69 -26.10 -14.17 -13.91
N ASP A 70 -25.21 -14.26 -14.91
CA ASP A 70 -24.41 -15.45 -15.24
C ASP A 70 -22.89 -15.26 -15.00
N ALA A 71 -22.48 -14.16 -14.38
CA ALA A 71 -21.07 -13.90 -14.13
C ALA A 71 -20.50 -14.76 -13.00
N PRO A 72 -19.19 -15.11 -13.06
CA PRO A 72 -18.51 -15.78 -11.96
C PRO A 72 -18.60 -14.93 -10.67
N PRO A 73 -18.55 -15.58 -9.48
CA PRO A 73 -18.64 -14.88 -8.21
C PRO A 73 -17.58 -13.78 -8.12
N ALA A 74 -18.00 -12.60 -7.65
CA ALA A 74 -17.13 -11.44 -7.56
C ALA A 74 -15.89 -11.76 -6.71
N PRO A 75 -14.67 -11.40 -7.18
CA PRO A 75 -13.44 -11.82 -6.54
C PRO A 75 -13.35 -11.32 -5.10
N ALA A 76 -12.84 -12.12 -4.16
CA ALA A 76 -12.65 -11.67 -2.78
C ALA A 76 -11.44 -10.76 -2.64
N VAL A 77 -11.50 -9.80 -1.72
CA VAL A 77 -10.40 -8.83 -1.49
C VAL A 77 -10.10 -8.74 0.00
N THR A 78 -8.86 -8.96 0.39
CA THR A 78 -8.39 -8.69 1.75
C THR A 78 -7.11 -7.90 1.72
N PHE A 79 -6.94 -7.00 2.68
CA PHE A 79 -5.73 -6.20 2.77
C PHE A 79 -5.26 -6.01 4.20
N PHE A 80 -3.96 -5.84 4.35
CA PHE A 80 -3.32 -5.47 5.59
C PHE A 80 -2.25 -4.40 5.38
N TYR A 81 -2.28 -3.36 6.20
CA TYR A 81 -1.27 -2.32 6.28
C TYR A 81 -0.48 -2.55 7.58
N PHE A 82 0.79 -2.93 7.45
CA PHE A 82 1.70 -2.91 8.57
C PHE A 82 1.95 -1.44 9.00
N ASP A 83 2.29 -1.27 10.26
CA ASP A 83 2.50 0.05 10.85
C ASP A 83 3.55 -0.03 11.96
N PHE A 84 4.72 0.54 11.69
CA PHE A 84 5.83 0.58 12.62
C PHE A 84 5.46 1.28 13.95
N TRP A 85 4.56 2.27 13.90
CA TRP A 85 4.19 3.06 15.08
C TRP A 85 3.13 2.39 15.96
N SER A 86 2.59 1.25 15.54
CA SER A 86 1.76 0.44 16.42
C SER A 86 2.63 -0.06 17.59
N GLN A 87 2.35 0.42 18.81
CA GLN A 87 3.24 0.29 19.98
C GLN A 87 3.64 -1.15 20.38
N GLN A 88 3.05 -2.18 19.77
CA GLN A 88 3.41 -3.58 20.00
C GLN A 88 3.76 -4.36 18.74
N GLY A 89 3.72 -3.74 17.55
CA GLY A 89 3.64 -4.47 16.29
C GLY A 89 2.39 -5.34 16.22
N GLU A 90 1.95 -5.69 15.02
CA GLU A 90 0.82 -6.62 14.87
C GLU A 90 1.36 -8.04 14.68
N SER A 91 0.95 -8.97 15.55
CA SER A 91 1.35 -10.37 15.44
C SER A 91 0.79 -11.00 14.17
N VAL A 92 1.44 -12.04 13.64
CA VAL A 92 0.96 -12.73 12.43
C VAL A 92 -0.45 -13.31 12.64
N GLU A 93 -0.76 -13.75 13.87
CA GLU A 93 -2.10 -14.22 14.24
C GLU A 93 -3.14 -13.10 14.11
N ASN A 94 -2.80 -11.85 14.47
CA ASN A 94 -3.67 -10.70 14.26
C ASN A 94 -3.85 -10.39 12.78
N VAL A 95 -2.77 -10.44 11.98
CA VAL A 95 -2.82 -10.25 10.52
C VAL A 95 -3.80 -11.27 9.93
N LEU A 96 -3.59 -12.56 10.22
CA LEU A 96 -4.43 -13.65 9.72
C LEU A 96 -5.88 -13.53 10.20
N ARG A 97 -6.11 -13.19 11.47
CA ARG A 97 -7.45 -12.95 12.02
C ARG A 97 -8.18 -11.83 11.27
N ARG A 98 -7.49 -10.72 10.97
CA ARG A 98 -8.09 -9.61 10.20
C ARG A 98 -8.38 -10.00 8.76
N MET A 99 -7.55 -10.81 8.14
CA MET A 99 -7.82 -11.30 6.78
C MET A 99 -9.01 -12.27 6.77
N VAL A 100 -9.06 -13.22 7.71
CA VAL A 100 -10.20 -14.13 7.90
C VAL A 100 -11.49 -13.36 8.10
N LEU A 101 -11.52 -12.34 8.97
CA LEU A 101 -12.70 -11.50 9.17
C LEU A 101 -13.13 -10.77 7.88
N GLN A 102 -12.19 -10.19 7.13
CA GLN A 102 -12.48 -9.51 5.87
C GLN A 102 -13.06 -10.46 4.82
N LEU A 103 -12.45 -11.62 4.63
CA LEU A 103 -12.89 -12.63 3.66
C LEU A 103 -14.22 -13.26 4.06
N SER A 104 -14.41 -13.55 5.35
CA SER A 104 -15.65 -14.14 5.85
C SER A 104 -16.83 -13.21 5.58
N ALA A 105 -16.67 -11.89 5.78
CA ALA A 105 -17.70 -10.89 5.48
C ALA A 105 -18.04 -10.78 3.99
N GLN A 106 -17.23 -11.37 3.10
CA GLN A 106 -17.45 -11.43 1.66
C GLN A 106 -17.93 -12.80 1.20
N SER A 107 -17.89 -13.82 2.05
CA SER A 107 -18.36 -15.17 1.75
C SER A 107 -19.88 -15.24 1.94
N PRO A 108 -20.61 -15.86 1.00
CA PRO A 108 -22.02 -16.19 1.21
C PRO A 108 -22.23 -17.17 2.38
N TYR A 109 -21.14 -17.82 2.84
CA TYR A 109 -21.13 -18.77 3.95
C TYR A 109 -20.46 -18.23 5.22
N LEU A 110 -20.48 -16.90 5.43
CA LEU A 110 -19.97 -16.23 6.63
C LEU A 110 -20.24 -17.01 7.94
N TYR A 111 -21.49 -17.44 8.14
CA TYR A 111 -21.89 -18.18 9.34
C TYR A 111 -21.10 -19.48 9.53
N ARG A 112 -20.78 -20.22 8.46
CA ARG A 112 -20.00 -21.47 8.55
C ARG A 112 -18.55 -21.20 8.96
N ALA A 113 -17.95 -20.14 8.42
CA ALA A 113 -16.58 -19.77 8.76
C ALA A 113 -16.46 -19.34 10.24
N LEU A 114 -17.42 -18.55 10.73
CA LEU A 114 -17.47 -18.13 12.12
C LEU A 114 -17.80 -19.27 13.08
N ASP A 115 -18.77 -20.13 12.74
CA ASP A 115 -19.15 -21.30 13.55
C ASP A 115 -18.01 -22.30 13.67
N LYS A 116 -17.26 -22.51 12.59
CA LYS A 116 -16.06 -23.35 12.61
C LYS A 116 -14.97 -22.77 13.52
N LEU A 117 -14.71 -21.46 13.44
CA LEU A 117 -13.77 -20.80 14.35
C LEU A 117 -14.19 -20.94 15.80
N TYR A 118 -15.48 -20.74 16.09
CA TYR A 118 -16.04 -20.88 17.44
C TYR A 118 -15.89 -22.31 17.96
N THR A 119 -16.15 -23.30 17.11
CA THR A 119 -16.00 -24.72 17.44
C THR A 119 -14.53 -25.09 17.70
N LEU A 120 -13.61 -24.64 16.85
CA LEU A 120 -12.18 -24.89 17.01
C LEU A 120 -11.60 -24.23 18.27
N SER A 121 -12.13 -23.06 18.65
CA SER A 121 -11.72 -22.33 19.85
C SER A 121 -12.46 -22.76 21.12
N ASN A 122 -13.18 -23.89 21.08
CA ASN A 122 -14.02 -24.42 22.16
C ASN A 122 -14.96 -23.35 22.76
N GLY A 123 -15.39 -22.38 21.95
CA GLY A 123 -16.28 -21.29 22.34
C GLY A 123 -15.77 -20.30 23.39
N HIS A 124 -14.55 -20.45 23.90
CA HIS A 124 -14.08 -19.74 25.10
C HIS A 124 -12.66 -19.15 24.98
N THR A 125 -11.86 -19.58 24.01
CA THR A 125 -10.51 -19.05 23.79
C THR A 125 -10.40 -18.29 22.47
N LEU A 126 -9.33 -17.51 22.32
CA LEU A 126 -8.99 -16.93 21.03
C LEU A 126 -8.53 -18.04 20.07
N PRO A 127 -8.97 -18.03 18.79
CA PRO A 127 -8.50 -18.99 17.81
C PRO A 127 -6.98 -18.97 17.69
N THR A 128 -6.39 -20.17 17.64
CA THR A 128 -4.94 -20.33 17.45
C THR A 128 -4.55 -20.02 16.01
N TYR A 129 -3.24 -19.90 15.75
CA TYR A 129 -2.72 -19.75 14.38
C TYR A 129 -3.18 -20.88 13.45
N SER A 130 -3.21 -22.12 13.96
CA SER A 130 -3.66 -23.30 13.19
C SER A 130 -5.14 -23.22 12.85
N ASP A 131 -5.99 -22.81 13.81
CA ASP A 131 -7.43 -22.68 13.60
C ASP A 131 -7.73 -21.62 12.55
N LEU A 132 -7.03 -20.48 12.64
CA LEU A 132 -7.13 -19.39 11.68
C LEU A 132 -6.70 -19.84 10.29
N LEU A 133 -5.58 -20.55 10.15
CA LEU A 133 -5.12 -21.08 8.86
C LEU A 133 -6.13 -22.06 8.24
N GLN A 134 -6.73 -22.93 9.05
CA GLN A 134 -7.69 -23.90 8.57
C GLN A 134 -8.96 -23.24 8.02
N VAL A 135 -9.42 -22.18 8.67
CA VAL A 135 -10.60 -21.40 8.21
C VAL A 135 -10.23 -20.53 7.01
N PHE A 136 -9.04 -19.94 7.01
CA PHE A 136 -8.52 -19.14 5.90
C PHE A 136 -8.40 -19.96 4.61
N ALA A 137 -7.84 -21.18 4.70
CA ALA A 137 -7.75 -22.13 3.60
C ALA A 137 -9.12 -22.55 3.04
N GLN A 138 -10.13 -22.69 3.91
CA GLN A 138 -11.50 -22.98 3.49
C GLN A 138 -12.12 -21.79 2.75
N LEU A 139 -11.94 -20.57 3.26
CA LEU A 139 -12.46 -19.36 2.62
C LEU A 139 -11.92 -19.18 1.20
N PHE A 140 -10.65 -19.50 0.95
CA PHE A 140 -10.09 -19.47 -0.41
C PHE A 140 -10.78 -20.44 -1.37
N GLN A 141 -11.15 -21.63 -0.91
CA GLN A 141 -11.87 -22.60 -1.74
C GLN A 141 -13.29 -22.14 -2.04
N GLU A 142 -13.94 -21.44 -1.11
CA GLU A 142 -15.31 -20.95 -1.26
C GLU A 142 -15.40 -19.68 -2.11
N LEU A 143 -14.42 -18.78 -2.00
CA LEU A 143 -14.43 -17.45 -2.62
C LEU A 143 -13.86 -17.41 -4.04
N GLY A 144 -13.21 -18.50 -4.49
CA GLY A 144 -12.61 -18.58 -5.82
C GLY A 144 -11.43 -17.61 -5.96
N ARG A 145 -11.50 -16.67 -6.92
CA ARG A 145 -10.45 -15.67 -7.16
C ARG A 145 -10.34 -14.73 -5.95
N THR A 146 -9.15 -14.64 -5.36
CA THR A 146 -8.91 -13.82 -4.17
C THR A 146 -7.69 -12.92 -4.34
N TYR A 147 -7.87 -11.63 -4.08
CA TYR A 147 -6.80 -10.63 -4.04
C TYR A 147 -6.40 -10.34 -2.59
N ILE A 148 -5.09 -10.33 -2.35
CA ILE A 148 -4.48 -10.10 -1.04
C ILE A 148 -3.47 -8.99 -1.19
N VAL A 149 -3.60 -7.92 -0.40
CA VAL A 149 -2.64 -6.82 -0.39
C VAL A 149 -1.98 -6.71 0.98
N LEU A 150 -0.68 -6.94 1.06
CA LEU A 150 0.12 -6.79 2.28
C LEU A 150 1.09 -5.61 2.12
N ASP A 151 0.75 -4.48 2.73
CA ASP A 151 1.51 -3.24 2.58
C ASP A 151 2.52 -3.04 3.72
N ALA A 152 3.76 -2.70 3.36
CA ALA A 152 4.88 -2.42 4.24
C ALA A 152 5.35 -3.61 5.10
N LEU A 153 5.63 -4.77 4.47
CA LEU A 153 6.12 -5.97 5.18
C LEU A 153 7.35 -5.71 6.07
N ASP A 154 8.20 -4.73 5.71
CA ASP A 154 9.36 -4.31 6.51
C ASP A 154 9.02 -3.64 7.84
N GLU A 155 7.76 -3.23 8.04
CA GLU A 155 7.26 -2.69 9.29
C GLU A 155 6.64 -3.77 10.21
N CYS A 156 6.78 -5.06 9.87
CA CYS A 156 6.36 -6.15 10.75
C CYS A 156 7.24 -6.24 12.00
N ASN A 157 6.70 -6.84 13.07
CA ASN A 157 7.51 -7.11 14.25
C ASN A 157 8.63 -8.11 13.89
N LYS A 158 9.87 -7.82 14.29
CA LYS A 158 11.02 -8.67 14.03
C LYS A 158 10.87 -10.07 14.63
N SER A 159 10.20 -10.19 15.78
CA SER A 159 9.95 -11.50 16.40
C SER A 159 8.97 -12.38 15.62
N ASP A 160 8.22 -11.79 14.70
CA ASP A 160 7.19 -12.45 13.91
C ASP A 160 7.58 -12.62 12.43
N LEU A 161 8.77 -12.15 12.03
CA LEU A 161 9.23 -12.13 10.64
C LEU A 161 9.25 -13.54 10.01
N GLU A 162 9.78 -14.54 10.72
CA GLU A 162 9.82 -15.92 10.22
C GLU A 162 8.42 -16.49 9.97
N LYS A 163 7.48 -16.24 10.90
CA LYS A 163 6.08 -16.65 10.73
C LYS A 163 5.41 -15.91 9.58
N LEU A 164 5.72 -14.63 9.37
CA LEU A 164 5.18 -13.83 8.28
C LEU A 164 5.69 -14.35 6.93
N LEU A 165 6.99 -14.65 6.82
CA LEU A 165 7.56 -15.26 5.61
C LEU A 165 6.94 -16.62 5.32
N ALA A 166 6.71 -17.46 6.35
CA ALA A 166 6.03 -18.73 6.20
C ALA A 166 4.58 -18.55 5.69
N LEU A 167 3.85 -17.55 6.20
CA LEU A 167 2.51 -17.21 5.72
C LEU A 167 2.54 -16.76 4.25
N VAL A 168 3.47 -15.88 3.88
CA VAL A 168 3.64 -15.41 2.49
C VAL A 168 4.00 -16.54 1.55
N LEU A 169 4.92 -17.42 1.93
CA LEU A 169 5.30 -18.59 1.14
C LEU A 169 4.12 -19.54 0.93
N MET A 170 3.31 -19.76 1.97
CA MET A 170 2.08 -20.55 1.88
C MET A 170 1.09 -19.92 0.88
N LEU A 171 0.90 -18.60 0.92
CA LEU A 171 0.06 -17.89 -0.03
C LEU A 171 0.57 -17.99 -1.46
N TRP A 172 1.88 -17.83 -1.65
CA TRP A 172 2.51 -17.85 -2.97
C TRP A 172 2.47 -19.24 -3.61
N THR A 173 2.63 -20.29 -2.81
CA THR A 173 2.56 -21.69 -3.28
C THR A 173 1.13 -22.24 -3.35
N TRP A 174 0.13 -21.40 -3.09
CA TRP A 174 -1.28 -21.81 -3.11
C TRP A 174 -1.77 -22.02 -4.56
N THR A 175 -2.02 -23.28 -4.92
CA THR A 175 -2.43 -23.65 -6.29
C THR A 175 -3.89 -24.09 -6.41
N ARG A 176 -4.61 -24.22 -5.29
CA ARG A 176 -5.98 -24.76 -5.29
C ARG A 176 -7.01 -23.78 -5.84
N THR A 177 -6.77 -22.49 -5.69
CA THR A 177 -7.62 -21.42 -6.22
C THR A 177 -6.76 -20.24 -6.68
N PRO A 178 -7.27 -19.39 -7.61
CA PRO A 178 -6.53 -18.21 -8.07
C PRO A 178 -6.32 -17.22 -6.91
N VAL A 179 -5.09 -17.10 -6.44
CA VAL A 179 -4.67 -16.12 -5.43
C VAL A 179 -3.75 -15.10 -6.08
N HIS A 180 -4.09 -13.82 -5.92
CA HIS A 180 -3.31 -12.69 -6.38
C HIS A 180 -2.76 -11.95 -5.17
N LEU A 181 -1.49 -12.19 -4.86
CA LEU A 181 -0.82 -11.58 -3.71
C LEU A 181 0.01 -10.37 -4.15
N LEU A 182 -0.33 -9.19 -3.68
CA LEU A 182 0.49 -7.99 -3.82
C LEU A 182 1.14 -7.67 -2.48
N MET A 183 2.45 -7.46 -2.52
CA MET A 183 3.24 -7.14 -1.33
C MET A 183 4.02 -5.86 -1.56
N THR A 184 4.18 -5.04 -0.53
CA THR A 184 5.08 -3.89 -0.61
C THR A 184 6.10 -3.90 0.52
N SER A 185 7.33 -3.49 0.23
CA SER A 185 8.34 -3.27 1.27
C SER A 185 9.46 -2.35 0.83
N GLN A 186 10.30 -1.94 1.79
CA GLN A 186 11.65 -1.50 1.49
C GLN A 186 12.52 -2.68 1.04
N LEU A 187 13.59 -2.40 0.27
CA LEU A 187 14.58 -3.39 -0.09
C LEU A 187 15.43 -3.71 1.15
N CYS A 188 15.37 -4.95 1.62
CA CYS A 188 16.26 -5.47 2.66
C CYS A 188 16.74 -6.88 2.27
N CYS A 189 17.87 -7.33 2.82
CA CYS A 189 18.46 -8.62 2.49
C CYS A 189 17.48 -9.79 2.67
N ILE A 190 16.75 -9.82 3.78
CA ILE A 190 15.83 -10.91 4.12
C ILE A 190 14.73 -11.05 3.06
N PHE A 191 14.11 -9.94 2.63
CA PHE A 191 13.06 -9.99 1.60
C PHE A 191 13.65 -10.24 0.21
N ALA A 192 14.83 -9.70 -0.09
CA ALA A 192 15.49 -9.96 -1.38
C ALA A 192 15.85 -11.44 -1.56
N GLU A 193 16.29 -12.11 -0.50
CA GLU A 193 16.55 -13.55 -0.49
C GLU A 193 15.25 -14.35 -0.53
N SER A 194 14.27 -13.99 0.31
CA SER A 194 13.01 -14.75 0.43
C SER A 194 12.10 -14.63 -0.80
N PHE A 195 12.19 -13.52 -1.54
CA PHE A 195 11.34 -13.21 -2.68
C PHE A 195 12.11 -13.16 -4.01
N ALA A 196 13.26 -13.83 -4.09
CA ALA A 196 14.14 -13.81 -5.27
C ALA A 196 13.42 -14.22 -6.57
N ASP A 197 12.49 -15.17 -6.50
CA ASP A 197 11.72 -15.67 -7.64
C ASP A 197 10.37 -14.96 -7.83
N VAL A 198 10.04 -13.97 -6.99
CA VAL A 198 8.78 -13.23 -7.10
C VAL A 198 8.95 -12.07 -8.08
N PRO A 199 8.08 -11.94 -9.11
CA PRO A 199 8.07 -10.78 -9.98
C PRO A 199 8.01 -9.47 -9.17
N SER A 200 8.91 -8.54 -9.44
CA SER A 200 9.02 -7.30 -8.67
C SER A 200 8.99 -6.04 -9.53
N VAL A 201 8.43 -4.97 -8.97
CA VAL A 201 8.46 -3.61 -9.52
C VAL A 201 9.15 -2.71 -8.52
N THR A 202 10.25 -2.08 -8.96
CA THR A 202 11.00 -1.14 -8.13
C THR A 202 10.54 0.28 -8.41
N LEU A 203 10.16 1.01 -7.36
CA LEU A 203 9.92 2.44 -7.39
C LEU A 203 11.27 3.15 -7.45
N GLU A 204 11.80 3.25 -8.66
CA GLU A 204 12.98 4.07 -8.93
C GLU A 204 12.59 5.55 -9.07
N LEU A 205 13.57 6.42 -8.84
CA LEU A 205 13.41 7.88 -8.93
C LEU A 205 12.72 8.30 -10.24
N ASN A 206 13.13 7.71 -11.36
CA ASN A 206 12.61 8.06 -12.67
C ASN A 206 11.15 7.65 -12.83
N ALA A 207 10.74 6.51 -12.29
CA ALA A 207 9.38 5.99 -12.42
C ALA A 207 8.35 6.87 -11.68
N VAL A 208 8.75 7.49 -10.56
CA VAL A 208 7.86 8.34 -9.75
C VAL A 208 8.01 9.83 -10.02
N GLN A 209 8.96 10.23 -10.87
CA GLN A 209 9.31 11.64 -11.06
C GLN A 209 8.14 12.47 -11.58
N ASP A 210 7.42 11.96 -12.58
CA ASP A 210 6.26 12.65 -13.17
C ASP A 210 5.11 12.77 -12.16
N ASP A 211 4.87 11.71 -11.37
CA ASP A 211 3.88 11.72 -10.30
C ASP A 211 4.23 12.73 -9.20
N ILE A 212 5.52 12.89 -8.86
CA ILE A 212 5.98 13.89 -7.88
C ILE A 212 5.81 15.30 -8.42
N VAL A 213 6.18 15.55 -9.68
CA VAL A 213 5.97 16.83 -10.35
C VAL A 213 4.48 17.18 -10.33
N PHE A 214 3.63 16.25 -10.74
CA PHE A 214 2.18 16.41 -10.71
C PHE A 214 1.65 16.68 -9.30
N PHE A 215 2.12 15.93 -8.29
CA PHE A 215 1.77 16.13 -6.89
C PHE A 215 2.12 17.55 -6.41
N ILE A 216 3.31 18.05 -6.76
CA ILE A 216 3.77 19.38 -6.39
C ILE A 216 2.92 20.44 -7.09
N THR A 217 2.77 20.38 -8.41
CA THR A 217 2.00 21.36 -9.19
C THR A 217 0.55 21.43 -8.72
N ASN A 218 -0.10 20.29 -8.51
CA ASN A 218 -1.45 20.26 -7.96
C ASN A 218 -1.50 20.79 -6.52
N GLY A 219 -0.50 20.48 -5.70
CA GLY A 219 -0.36 21.02 -4.35
C GLY A 219 -0.32 22.54 -4.36
N LEU A 220 0.52 23.12 -5.23
CA LEU A 220 0.66 24.55 -5.45
C LEU A 220 -0.64 25.22 -5.93
N GLN A 221 -1.47 24.54 -6.72
CA GLN A 221 -2.77 25.08 -7.16
C GLN A 221 -3.85 25.05 -6.08
N THR A 222 -3.87 23.97 -5.29
CA THR A 222 -5.01 23.67 -4.41
C THR A 222 -4.81 24.12 -2.97
N LYS A 223 -3.56 24.14 -2.49
CA LYS A 223 -3.22 24.47 -1.09
C LYS A 223 -2.49 25.79 -0.94
N PHE A 224 -1.89 26.30 -2.02
CA PHE A 224 -1.16 27.55 -2.02
C PHE A 224 -1.94 28.55 -2.85
N SER A 225 -2.39 29.64 -2.24
CA SER A 225 -2.90 30.78 -2.99
C SER A 225 -1.70 31.54 -3.58
N LEU A 226 -1.00 30.91 -4.53
CA LEU A 226 0.22 31.46 -5.11
C LEU A 226 -0.01 32.87 -5.67
N GLY A 227 -1.23 33.19 -6.11
CA GLY A 227 -1.59 34.54 -6.55
C GLY A 227 -0.58 35.07 -7.57
N ILE A 228 0.12 36.16 -7.21
CA ILE A 228 1.14 36.79 -8.06
C ILE A 228 2.40 35.94 -8.30
N TRP A 229 2.62 34.89 -7.51
CA TRP A 229 3.80 34.01 -7.56
C TRP A 229 3.61 32.79 -8.46
N TRP A 230 2.44 32.63 -9.08
CA TRP A 230 2.19 31.59 -10.09
C TRP A 230 3.27 31.52 -11.19
N PRO A 231 3.85 32.63 -11.69
CA PRO A 231 4.95 32.58 -12.65
C PRO A 231 6.22 31.87 -12.16
N LYS A 232 6.41 31.70 -10.84
CA LYS A 232 7.53 30.94 -10.25
C LYS A 232 7.17 29.47 -9.98
N ALA A 233 5.95 29.01 -10.29
CA ALA A 233 5.50 27.66 -10.00
C ALA A 233 6.39 26.58 -10.64
N ASP A 234 6.83 26.79 -11.88
CA ASP A 234 7.71 25.84 -12.57
C ASP A 234 9.07 25.72 -11.87
N LEU A 235 9.66 26.84 -11.49
CA LEU A 235 10.93 26.88 -10.75
C LEU A 235 10.82 26.14 -9.40
N ILE A 236 9.75 26.41 -8.65
CA ILE A 236 9.49 25.74 -7.36
C ILE A 236 9.32 24.24 -7.59
N THR A 237 8.53 23.86 -8.59
CA THR A 237 8.25 22.47 -8.93
C THR A 237 9.54 21.72 -9.26
N THR A 238 10.36 22.26 -10.16
CA THR A 238 11.66 21.68 -10.51
C THR A 238 12.56 21.54 -9.29
N ARG A 239 12.67 22.58 -8.47
CA ARG A 239 13.60 22.58 -7.33
C ARG A 239 13.17 21.62 -6.22
N VAL A 240 11.88 21.62 -5.88
CA VAL A 240 11.31 20.71 -4.87
C VAL A 240 11.38 19.27 -5.36
N ALA A 241 11.06 19.00 -6.63
CA ALA A 241 11.16 17.65 -7.19
C ALA A 241 12.60 17.12 -7.13
N GLN A 242 13.59 17.91 -7.57
CA GLN A 242 15.02 17.55 -7.46
C GLN A 242 15.45 17.27 -6.02
N LYS A 243 15.06 18.12 -5.06
CA LYS A 243 15.42 17.97 -3.65
C LYS A 243 14.70 16.81 -2.95
N SER A 244 13.51 16.45 -3.43
CA SER A 244 12.71 15.38 -2.86
C SER A 244 13.29 13.98 -3.08
N LYS A 245 14.20 13.81 -4.05
CA LYS A 245 14.87 12.52 -4.36
C LYS A 245 13.87 11.35 -4.39
N GLY A 246 12.76 11.51 -5.11
CA GLY A 246 11.75 10.45 -5.27
C GLY A 246 10.85 10.21 -4.06
N MET A 247 10.92 11.05 -3.01
CA MET A 247 10.12 10.91 -1.80
C MET A 247 9.00 11.94 -1.76
N PHE A 248 7.75 11.50 -1.90
CA PHE A 248 6.57 12.35 -1.77
C PHE A 248 6.48 13.01 -0.39
N HIS A 249 6.88 12.30 0.66
CA HIS A 249 6.88 12.84 2.02
C HIS A 249 7.83 14.04 2.16
N LEU A 250 9.03 13.92 1.57
CA LEU A 250 9.99 15.02 1.55
C LEU A 250 9.46 16.20 0.71
N ALA A 251 8.89 15.94 -0.46
CA ALA A 251 8.26 16.97 -1.29
C ALA A 251 7.16 17.71 -0.52
N ALA A 252 6.30 16.99 0.21
CA ALA A 252 5.25 17.58 1.04
C ALA A 252 5.82 18.46 2.17
N CYS A 253 6.86 17.99 2.88
CA CYS A 253 7.53 18.78 3.91
C CYS A 253 8.18 20.05 3.35
N LEU A 254 8.83 19.98 2.20
CA LEU A 254 9.43 21.14 1.54
C LEU A 254 8.37 22.16 1.12
N LEU A 255 7.21 21.70 0.61
CA LEU A 255 6.08 22.58 0.31
C LEU A 255 5.54 23.26 1.57
N ILE A 256 5.32 22.52 2.66
CA ILE A 256 4.88 23.13 3.94
C ILE A 256 5.89 24.20 4.39
N LYS A 257 7.19 23.93 4.30
CA LYS A 257 8.21 24.92 4.65
C LYS A 257 8.10 26.18 3.79
N LEU A 258 7.92 26.03 2.48
CA LEU A 258 7.72 27.15 1.55
C LEU A 258 6.43 27.93 1.87
N SER A 259 5.38 27.27 2.38
CA SER A 259 4.12 27.93 2.75
C SER A 259 4.27 28.98 3.86
N HIS A 260 5.30 28.82 4.70
CA HIS A 260 5.60 29.70 5.81
C HIS A 260 6.64 30.77 5.48
N CYS A 261 7.23 30.76 4.28
CA CYS A 261 8.20 31.77 3.87
C CYS A 261 7.55 33.07 3.42
N ASN A 262 8.22 34.19 3.69
CA ASN A 262 7.87 35.45 3.05
C ASN A 262 8.34 35.41 1.58
N TRP A 263 7.38 35.28 0.66
CA TRP A 263 7.65 34.98 -0.75
C TRP A 263 8.35 36.12 -1.51
N GLU A 264 8.20 37.37 -1.04
CA GLU A 264 8.80 38.57 -1.67
C GLU A 264 10.32 38.62 -1.51
N ASP A 265 10.82 38.38 -0.30
CA ASP A 265 12.22 38.62 0.03
C ASP A 265 13.06 37.35 0.16
N GLU A 266 12.43 36.21 0.50
CA GLU A 266 13.16 35.04 0.97
C GLU A 266 13.03 33.81 0.07
N LEU A 267 12.24 33.85 -1.00
CA LEU A 267 11.97 32.67 -1.81
C LEU A 267 13.25 32.07 -2.42
N ASP A 268 14.07 32.87 -3.09
CA ASP A 268 15.26 32.37 -3.76
C ASP A 268 16.30 31.86 -2.74
N LYS A 269 16.38 32.52 -1.57
CA LYS A 269 17.21 32.09 -0.43
C LYS A 269 16.70 30.78 0.18
N THR A 270 15.39 30.61 0.30
CA THR A 270 14.78 29.39 0.83
C THR A 270 14.93 28.23 -0.15
N LEU A 271 14.71 28.45 -1.46
CA LEU A 271 14.95 27.48 -2.53
C LEU A 271 16.42 27.04 -2.60
N GLY A 272 17.36 27.96 -2.33
CA GLY A 272 18.78 27.68 -2.19
C GLY A 272 19.11 26.80 -0.98
N ASN A 273 18.42 27.03 0.15
CA ASN A 273 18.63 26.35 1.43
C ASN A 273 17.64 25.20 1.71
N LEU A 274 16.95 24.70 0.67
CA LEU A 274 16.11 23.52 0.81
C LEU A 274 16.98 22.33 1.18
N LEU A 275 16.54 21.66 2.22
CA LEU A 275 17.19 20.48 2.76
C LEU A 275 16.96 19.28 1.85
N ASP A 276 17.89 18.34 1.94
CA ASP A 276 18.05 17.25 0.99
C ASP A 276 17.65 15.90 1.60
N ASP A 277 17.20 15.93 2.86
CA ASP A 277 16.79 14.80 3.68
C ASP A 277 15.76 15.21 4.74
N LEU A 278 15.05 14.21 5.26
CA LEU A 278 14.04 14.40 6.32
C LEU A 278 14.67 14.75 7.67
N PHE A 279 15.88 14.27 7.97
CA PHE A 279 16.54 14.48 9.26
C PHE A 279 16.83 15.96 9.52
N GLY A 280 17.35 16.67 8.52
CA GLY A 280 17.57 18.11 8.57
C GLY A 280 16.27 18.90 8.68
N ILE A 281 15.15 18.37 8.16
CA ILE A 281 13.83 19.01 8.31
C ILE A 281 13.35 18.86 9.75
N TYR A 282 13.33 17.64 10.28
CA TYR A 282 12.85 17.39 11.65
C TYR A 282 13.69 18.15 12.70
N ASN A 283 15.01 18.24 12.55
CA ASN A 283 15.88 18.99 13.47
C ASN A 283 15.74 20.53 13.42
N ARG A 284 15.01 21.08 12.44
CA ARG A 284 14.71 22.53 12.39
C ARG A 284 13.32 22.87 12.91
N PHE A 285 12.48 21.87 13.16
CA PHE A 285 11.10 22.03 13.64
C PHE A 285 10.89 21.46 15.07
N LEU A 286 11.93 20.86 15.66
CA LEU A 286 12.07 20.57 17.09
C LEU A 286 13.10 21.51 17.70
#